data_AF-A0A1S3H744-F1
#
_entry.id   AF-A0A1S3H744-F1
#
_cell.length_a   1.000
_cell.length_b   1.000
_cell.length_c   1.000
_cell.angle_alpha   90.00
_cell.angle_beta   90.00
_cell.angle_gamma   90.00
#
_symmetry.space_group_name_H-M   'P 1'
#
loop_
_entity.id
_entity.type
_entity.pdbx_description
1 polymer ?
#
loop_
_entity_poly.entity_id
_entity_poly.type
_entity_poly.pdbx_seq_one_letter_code
_entity_poly.pdbx_strand_id
1 'polypeptide(L)'
;MRLCKLYGVTDVDVSDKDREENQENTRPQPPPGARGIPPDLIGMARSRQSKIERFKKQKATESKLKELYEKVKEPHIDDEVKREYYTTLLNKWVNSSLDELDSIEMELTLLAGRSKMGGRDELGEMSKETKKTQQKQSFRPFIITKNDLQKQVFGMGYPGVPTYTLDEFYEQTYKNLQPEQQSGPSMQDMANDPELAATADEQAAIEKERKEEMDDPEELAKARNWDAWKDDHRRGEGNTTNMG
;
A
#
# COMPACT_ATOMS: atom_id res chain seq x y z
N MET A 1 -18.59 -26.11 -14.97
CA MET A 1 -18.72 -26.22 -13.51
C MET A 1 -19.94 -27.04 -13.08
N ARG A 2 -21.19 -26.56 -13.21
CA ARG A 2 -22.40 -27.35 -12.83
C ARG A 2 -22.49 -28.74 -13.51
N LEU A 3 -22.23 -28.78 -14.82
CA LEU A 3 -22.15 -30.04 -15.57
C LEU A 3 -21.01 -30.94 -15.07
N CYS A 4 -19.83 -30.38 -14.79
CA CYS A 4 -18.69 -31.15 -14.29
C CYS A 4 -19.00 -31.82 -12.93
N LYS A 5 -19.77 -31.15 -12.06
CA LYS A 5 -20.29 -31.74 -10.81
C LYS A 5 -21.31 -32.85 -11.10
N LEU A 6 -22.27 -32.60 -12.00
CA LEU A 6 -23.28 -33.59 -12.39
C LEU A 6 -22.67 -34.89 -12.93
N TYR A 7 -21.58 -34.77 -13.69
CA TYR A 7 -20.86 -35.90 -14.25
C TYR A 7 -19.81 -36.50 -13.30
N GLY A 8 -19.73 -36.06 -12.04
CA GLY A 8 -18.78 -36.59 -11.05
C GLY A 8 -17.30 -36.34 -11.40
N VAL A 9 -17.01 -35.35 -12.24
CA VAL A 9 -15.64 -34.97 -12.59
C VAL A 9 -14.98 -34.23 -11.42
N THR A 10 -15.77 -33.57 -10.58
CA THR A 10 -15.31 -32.72 -9.48
C THR A 10 -16.33 -32.78 -8.34
N ASP A 11 -15.83 -32.78 -7.11
CA ASP A 11 -16.65 -32.70 -5.89
C ASP A 11 -16.94 -31.26 -5.47
N VAL A 12 -16.51 -30.28 -6.27
CA VAL A 12 -16.65 -28.87 -5.90
C VAL A 12 -18.11 -28.47 -6.05
N ASP A 13 -18.68 -27.99 -4.95
CA ASP A 13 -20.04 -27.52 -4.95
C ASP A 13 -20.15 -26.14 -5.60
N VAL A 14 -20.99 -26.05 -6.63
CA VAL A 14 -21.26 -24.82 -7.40
C VAL A 14 -22.73 -24.42 -7.22
N SER A 15 -23.53 -25.21 -6.49
CA SER A 15 -24.86 -24.76 -6.11
C SER A 15 -24.72 -23.69 -5.04
N ASP A 16 -25.47 -22.61 -5.24
CA ASP A 16 -25.79 -21.55 -4.27
C ASP A 16 -25.05 -20.20 -4.38
N LYS A 17 -24.38 -19.87 -5.49
CA LYS A 17 -24.10 -18.43 -5.79
C LYS A 17 -25.29 -17.68 -6.44
N ASP A 18 -26.28 -18.39 -7.01
CA ASP A 18 -27.49 -17.78 -7.59
C ASP A 18 -28.62 -17.59 -6.55
N ARG A 19 -28.53 -18.22 -5.36
CA ARG A 19 -29.58 -18.15 -4.32
C ARG A 19 -29.34 -17.05 -3.28
N GLU A 20 -28.15 -16.46 -3.26
CA GLU A 20 -27.75 -15.44 -2.28
C GLU A 20 -27.75 -14.02 -2.84
N GLU A 21 -28.47 -13.71 -3.92
CA GLU A 21 -28.79 -12.31 -4.25
C GLU A 21 -29.70 -11.65 -3.18
N ASN A 22 -30.20 -12.43 -2.20
CA ASN A 22 -31.07 -11.94 -1.12
C ASN A 22 -30.56 -12.26 0.30
N GLN A 23 -29.30 -12.67 0.45
CA GLN A 23 -28.63 -12.76 1.75
C GLN A 23 -27.32 -11.99 1.70
N GLU A 24 -27.47 -10.67 1.78
CA GLU A 24 -26.60 -9.77 2.54
C GLU A 24 -25.23 -10.36 2.96
N ASN A 25 -24.23 -10.27 2.08
CA ASN A 25 -22.86 -9.83 2.38
C ASN A 25 -22.27 -10.21 3.77
N THR A 26 -22.47 -11.43 4.27
CA THR A 26 -21.98 -11.91 5.57
C THR A 26 -20.60 -12.56 5.49
N ARG A 27 -19.69 -11.99 4.69
CA ARG A 27 -18.27 -12.17 5.00
C ARG A 27 -17.96 -11.17 6.12
N PRO A 28 -17.50 -11.60 7.32
CA PRO A 28 -17.23 -10.67 8.41
C PRO A 28 -16.22 -9.64 7.93
N GLN A 29 -16.69 -8.43 7.65
CA GLN A 29 -15.79 -7.32 7.39
C GLN A 29 -15.03 -7.09 8.70
N PRO A 30 -13.69 -7.02 8.65
CA PRO A 30 -12.93 -6.65 9.83
C PRO A 30 -13.49 -5.31 10.35
N PRO A 31 -13.75 -5.19 11.65
CA PRO A 31 -14.41 -4.01 12.19
C PRO A 31 -13.62 -2.75 11.79
N PRO A 32 -14.31 -1.72 11.28
CA PRO A 32 -13.65 -0.49 10.89
C PRO A 32 -13.12 0.20 12.14
N GLY A 33 -11.81 0.17 12.32
CA GLY A 33 -11.16 0.68 13.53
C GLY A 33 -10.09 -0.20 14.17
N ALA A 34 -9.63 -1.29 13.53
CA ALA A 34 -8.51 -2.11 14.01
C ALA A 34 -7.13 -1.39 13.95
N ARG A 35 -7.02 -0.15 14.45
CA ARG A 35 -5.74 0.48 14.74
C ARG A 35 -5.25 -0.05 16.09
N GLY A 36 -4.40 -1.08 16.04
CA GLY A 36 -3.74 -1.64 17.22
C GLY A 36 -3.71 -3.17 17.30
N ILE A 37 -4.32 -3.89 16.34
CA ILE A 37 -4.18 -5.35 16.30
C ILE A 37 -2.82 -5.66 15.66
N PRO A 38 -1.90 -6.34 16.35
CA PRO A 38 -0.65 -6.76 15.75
C PRO A 38 -0.97 -7.60 14.50
N PRO A 39 -0.23 -7.44 13.39
CA PRO A 39 -0.49 -8.20 12.18
C PRO A 39 -0.51 -9.68 12.53
N ASP A 40 -1.56 -10.41 12.12
CA ASP A 40 -1.66 -11.85 12.35
C ASP A 40 -0.63 -12.58 11.48
N LEU A 41 0.60 -12.63 11.97
CA LEU A 41 1.74 -13.24 11.28
C LEU A 41 1.49 -14.73 11.00
N ILE A 42 0.73 -15.40 11.87
CA ILE A 42 0.37 -16.81 11.72
C ILE A 42 -0.65 -16.97 10.59
N GLY A 43 -1.68 -16.12 10.55
CA GLY A 43 -2.63 -16.05 9.44
C GLY A 43 -1.95 -15.75 8.11
N MET A 44 -1.05 -14.76 8.08
CA MET A 44 -0.27 -14.41 6.89
C MET A 44 0.62 -15.57 6.41
N ALA A 45 1.28 -16.27 7.33
CA ALA A 45 2.08 -17.45 7.01
C ALA A 45 1.22 -18.59 6.45
N ARG A 46 0.04 -18.83 7.01
CA ARG A 46 -0.93 -19.82 6.51
C ARG A 46 -1.42 -19.47 5.11
N SER A 47 -1.87 -18.24 4.87
CA SER A 47 -2.29 -17.79 3.53
C SER A 47 -1.18 -17.92 2.49
N ARG A 48 0.05 -17.56 2.86
CA ARG A 48 1.22 -17.76 2.00
C ARG A 48 1.43 -19.23 1.68
N GLN A 49 1.42 -20.09 2.69
CA GLN A 49 1.63 -21.52 2.53
C GLN A 49 0.55 -22.16 1.64
N SER A 50 -0.73 -21.82 1.84
CA SER A 50 -1.83 -22.29 0.99
C SER A 50 -1.66 -21.85 -0.48
N LYS A 51 -1.21 -20.62 -0.74
CA LYS A 51 -0.91 -20.15 -2.10
C LYS A 51 0.24 -20.94 -2.75
N ILE A 52 1.29 -21.24 -1.99
CA ILE A 52 2.42 -22.06 -2.45
C ILE A 52 1.96 -23.48 -2.79
N GLU A 53 1.17 -24.10 -1.91
CA GLU A 53 0.65 -25.45 -2.11
C GLU A 53 -0.26 -25.54 -3.34
N ARG A 54 -1.15 -24.56 -3.51
CA ARG A 54 -2.02 -24.46 -4.68
C ARG A 54 -1.21 -24.32 -5.97
N PHE A 55 -0.21 -23.43 -5.98
CA PHE A 55 0.67 -23.26 -7.14
C PHE A 55 1.44 -24.54 -7.47
N LYS A 56 1.96 -25.25 -6.46
CA LYS A 56 2.62 -26.55 -6.64
C LYS A 56 1.68 -27.59 -7.25
N LYS A 57 0.44 -27.68 -6.77
CA LYS A 57 -0.58 -28.59 -7.30
C LYS A 57 -0.94 -28.26 -8.75
N GLN A 58 -1.12 -26.98 -9.07
CA GLN A 58 -1.37 -26.53 -10.45
C GLN A 58 -0.22 -26.91 -11.37
N LYS A 59 1.01 -26.61 -10.97
CA LYS A 59 2.22 -26.94 -11.76
C LYS A 59 2.38 -28.44 -11.97
N ALA A 60 2.11 -29.25 -10.95
CA ALA A 60 2.14 -30.71 -11.07
C ALA A 60 1.08 -31.23 -12.06
N THR A 61 -0.13 -30.67 -12.01
CA THR A 61 -1.22 -31.02 -12.94
C THR A 61 -0.87 -30.64 -14.38
N GLU A 62 -0.27 -29.47 -14.59
CA GLU A 62 0.20 -29.02 -15.91
C GLU A 62 1.34 -29.88 -16.45
N SER A 63 2.29 -30.28 -15.61
CA SER A 63 3.36 -31.23 -15.98
C SER A 63 2.77 -32.57 -16.42
N LYS A 64 1.84 -33.12 -15.63
CA LYS A 64 1.15 -34.38 -15.95
C LYS A 64 0.39 -34.27 -17.28
N LEU A 65 -0.30 -33.16 -17.51
CA LEU A 65 -1.01 -32.93 -18.78
C LEU A 65 -0.05 -32.88 -19.96
N LYS A 66 1.13 -32.27 -19.79
CA LYS A 66 2.14 -32.23 -20.85
C LYS A 66 2.66 -33.63 -21.20
N GLU A 67 2.92 -34.46 -20.19
CA GLU A 67 3.35 -35.85 -20.40
C GLU A 67 2.27 -36.70 -21.06
N LEU A 68 1.01 -36.56 -20.63
CA LEU A 68 -0.13 -37.27 -21.22
C LEU A 68 -0.43 -36.77 -22.64
N TYR A 69 -0.22 -35.49 -22.92
CA TYR A 69 -0.45 -34.91 -24.25
C TYR A 69 0.45 -35.52 -25.31
N GLU A 70 1.75 -35.71 -25.03
CA GLU A 70 2.66 -36.36 -25.97
C GLU A 70 2.22 -37.79 -26.29
N LYS A 71 1.70 -38.53 -25.30
CA LYS A 71 1.16 -39.88 -25.49
C LYS A 71 -0.13 -39.88 -26.31
N VAL A 72 -1.05 -38.96 -26.04
CA VAL A 72 -2.34 -38.86 -26.75
C VAL A 72 -2.16 -38.45 -28.23
N LYS A 73 -1.05 -37.79 -28.56
CA LYS A 73 -0.70 -37.43 -29.94
C LYS A 73 -0.42 -38.65 -30.82
N GLU A 74 -0.06 -39.79 -30.24
CA GLU A 74 0.22 -41.02 -30.97
C GLU A 74 -1.09 -41.67 -31.51
N PRO A 75 -1.13 -42.12 -32.79
CA PRO A 75 -2.37 -42.65 -33.40
C PRO A 75 -2.92 -43.94 -32.77
N HIS A 76 -2.08 -44.72 -32.08
CA HIS A 76 -2.43 -45.99 -31.44
C HIS A 76 -2.19 -45.92 -29.93
N ILE A 77 -2.89 -44.99 -29.29
CA ILE A 77 -2.88 -44.84 -27.83
C ILE A 77 -4.10 -45.53 -27.21
N ASP A 78 -3.89 -46.10 -26.04
CA ASP A 78 -4.94 -46.70 -25.22
C ASP A 78 -6.04 -45.68 -24.86
N ASP A 79 -7.29 -46.12 -24.91
CA ASP A 79 -8.45 -45.31 -24.56
C ASP A 79 -8.43 -44.87 -23.09
N GLU A 80 -7.81 -45.67 -22.21
CA GLU A 80 -7.63 -45.31 -20.81
C GLU A 80 -6.73 -44.08 -20.66
N VAL A 81 -5.64 -43.99 -21.43
CA VAL A 81 -4.72 -42.83 -21.41
C VAL A 81 -5.40 -41.58 -21.97
N LYS A 82 -6.21 -41.73 -23.03
CA LYS A 82 -7.05 -40.63 -23.54
C LYS A 82 -8.04 -40.15 -22.49
N ARG A 83 -8.71 -41.06 -21.79
CA ARG A 83 -9.64 -40.73 -20.70
C ARG A 83 -8.93 -40.00 -19.56
N GLU A 84 -7.77 -40.49 -19.13
CA GLU A 84 -6.97 -39.86 -18.08
C GLU A 84 -6.56 -38.43 -18.47
N TYR A 85 -6.12 -38.22 -19.72
CA TYR A 85 -5.77 -36.90 -20.23
C TYR A 85 -6.95 -35.93 -20.15
N TYR A 86 -8.09 -36.27 -20.74
CA TYR A 86 -9.26 -35.38 -20.76
C TYR A 86 -9.85 -35.17 -19.36
N THR A 87 -9.84 -36.19 -18.50
CA THR A 87 -10.29 -36.05 -17.10
C THR A 87 -9.38 -35.09 -16.32
N THR A 88 -8.06 -35.20 -16.51
CA THR A 88 -7.09 -34.28 -15.90
C THR A 88 -7.24 -32.87 -16.47
N LEU A 89 -7.54 -32.74 -17.76
CA LEU A 89 -7.74 -31.46 -18.43
C LEU A 89 -8.99 -30.75 -17.90
N LEU A 90 -10.10 -31.47 -17.76
CA LEU A 90 -11.32 -30.95 -17.15
C LEU A 90 -11.05 -30.50 -15.71
N ASN A 91 -10.35 -31.30 -14.90
CA ASN A 91 -9.98 -30.92 -13.54
C ASN A 91 -9.13 -29.66 -13.47
N LYS A 92 -8.16 -29.49 -14.38
CA LYS A 92 -7.38 -28.24 -14.48
C LYS A 92 -8.30 -27.04 -14.74
N TRP A 93 -9.19 -27.14 -15.73
CA TRP A 93 -10.09 -26.05 -16.10
C TRP A 93 -11.13 -25.74 -15.03
N VAL A 94 -11.61 -26.75 -14.31
CA VAL A 94 -12.49 -26.58 -13.15
C VAL A 94 -11.81 -25.73 -12.09
N ASN A 95 -10.59 -26.10 -11.70
CA ASN A 95 -9.84 -25.35 -10.69
C ASN A 95 -9.54 -23.93 -11.17
N SER A 96 -9.09 -23.77 -12.42
CA SER A 96 -8.86 -22.44 -13.00
C SER A 96 -10.14 -21.60 -13.01
N SER A 97 -11.29 -22.19 -13.31
CA SER A 97 -12.56 -21.45 -13.35
C SER A 97 -12.99 -20.97 -11.96
N LEU A 98 -12.73 -21.76 -10.90
CA LEU A 98 -12.98 -21.33 -9.52
C LEU A 98 -12.12 -20.13 -9.16
N ASP A 99 -10.85 -20.18 -9.54
CA ASP A 99 -9.88 -19.12 -9.29
C ASP A 99 -10.28 -17.82 -9.98
N GLU A 100 -10.74 -17.91 -11.24
CA GLU A 100 -11.25 -16.76 -12.00
C GLU A 100 -12.56 -16.22 -11.41
N LEU A 101 -13.47 -17.09 -10.94
CA LEU A 101 -14.70 -16.66 -10.27
C LEU A 101 -14.40 -15.87 -8.99
N ASP A 102 -13.46 -16.34 -8.17
CA ASP A 102 -13.02 -15.61 -6.98
C ASP A 102 -12.36 -14.26 -7.36
N SER A 103 -11.58 -14.24 -8.45
CA SER A 103 -10.97 -13.01 -8.97
C SER A 103 -12.01 -11.98 -9.41
N ILE A 104 -13.03 -12.42 -10.14
CA ILE A 104 -14.16 -11.59 -10.58
C ILE A 104 -14.94 -11.06 -9.38
N GLU A 105 -15.19 -11.88 -8.35
CA GLU A 105 -15.90 -11.46 -7.14
C GLU A 105 -15.12 -10.36 -6.38
N MET A 106 -13.81 -10.49 -6.28
CA MET A 106 -12.95 -9.45 -5.70
C MET A 106 -12.98 -8.16 -6.52
N GLU A 107 -12.92 -8.26 -7.85
CA GLU A 107 -13.00 -7.09 -8.74
C GLU A 107 -14.35 -6.38 -8.62
N LEU A 108 -15.46 -7.12 -8.62
CA LEU A 108 -16.81 -6.57 -8.42
C LEU A 108 -16.91 -5.83 -7.09
N THR A 109 -16.33 -6.38 -6.02
CA THR A 109 -16.29 -5.72 -4.70
C THR A 109 -15.52 -4.40 -4.75
N LEU A 110 -14.38 -4.37 -5.44
CA LEU A 110 -13.58 -3.15 -5.62
C LEU A 110 -14.31 -2.11 -6.49
N LEU A 111 -14.96 -2.54 -7.58
CA LEU A 111 -15.76 -1.67 -8.45
C LEU A 111 -16.97 -1.09 -7.72
N ALA A 112 -17.65 -1.89 -6.88
CA ALA A 112 -18.71 -1.42 -6.02
C ALA A 112 -18.20 -0.39 -4.99
N GLY A 113 -17.03 -0.63 -4.41
CA GLY A 113 -16.33 0.34 -3.55
C GLY A 113 -15.98 1.64 -4.27
N ARG A 114 -15.51 1.55 -5.52
CA ARG A 114 -15.25 2.71 -6.39
C ARG A 114 -16.52 3.49 -6.70
N SER A 115 -17.63 2.84 -6.99
CA SER A 115 -18.92 3.52 -7.22
C SER A 115 -19.39 4.24 -5.95
N LYS A 116 -19.22 3.63 -4.77
CA LYS A 116 -19.53 4.25 -3.47
C LYS A 116 -18.59 5.42 -3.11
N MET A 117 -17.33 5.38 -3.54
CA MET A 117 -16.38 6.51 -3.45
C MET A 117 -16.48 7.49 -4.63
N GLY A 118 -17.25 7.14 -5.65
CA GLY A 118 -17.30 7.76 -6.98
C GLY A 118 -18.07 9.07 -7.06
N GLY A 119 -18.52 9.62 -5.93
CA GLY A 119 -18.95 11.02 -5.83
C GLY A 119 -17.78 12.01 -5.78
N ARG A 120 -16.53 11.58 -6.02
CA ARG A 120 -15.33 12.44 -5.90
C ARG A 120 -14.65 12.80 -7.23
N ASP A 121 -14.95 12.11 -8.33
CA ASP A 121 -14.46 12.49 -9.68
C ASP A 121 -15.39 13.51 -10.38
N GLU A 122 -16.65 13.67 -9.95
CA GLU A 122 -17.56 14.73 -10.46
C GLU A 122 -17.44 16.08 -9.70
N LEU A 123 -16.61 16.15 -8.66
CA LEU A 123 -16.28 17.41 -7.97
C LEU A 123 -15.06 18.13 -8.59
N GLY A 124 -14.74 17.81 -9.85
CA GLY A 124 -13.66 18.44 -10.62
C GLY A 124 -14.00 19.81 -11.22
N GLU A 125 -15.27 20.26 -11.20
CA GLU A 125 -15.66 21.50 -11.90
C GLU A 125 -16.36 22.58 -11.07
N MET A 126 -16.64 22.39 -9.78
CA MET A 126 -17.43 23.38 -9.05
C MET A 126 -17.04 23.59 -7.58
N SER A 127 -15.84 24.11 -7.34
CA SER A 127 -15.53 24.90 -6.13
C SER A 127 -14.14 25.53 -6.20
N LYS A 128 -14.01 26.63 -6.95
CA LYS A 128 -12.84 27.52 -6.88
C LYS A 128 -12.94 28.48 -5.69
N GLU A 129 -13.15 28.03 -4.46
CA GLU A 129 -13.10 28.96 -3.31
C GLU A 129 -12.99 28.30 -1.93
N THR A 130 -11.98 27.45 -1.73
CA THR A 130 -11.56 27.13 -0.35
C THR A 130 -10.04 26.97 -0.28
N LYS A 131 -9.44 27.92 0.46
CA LYS A 131 -8.10 27.93 1.08
C LYS A 131 -6.99 27.24 0.28
N LYS A 132 -6.10 28.07 -0.29
CA LYS A 132 -4.80 27.68 -0.84
C LYS A 132 -3.92 27.07 0.26
N THR A 133 -4.15 25.82 0.64
CA THR A 133 -3.08 24.97 1.16
C THR A 133 -2.09 24.91 0.02
N GLN A 134 -0.91 25.53 0.18
CA GLN A 134 0.15 25.45 -0.80
C GLN A 134 0.40 23.96 -1.05
N GLN A 135 -0.08 23.46 -2.18
CA GLN A 135 0.21 22.10 -2.60
C GLN A 135 1.73 22.06 -2.75
N LYS A 136 2.41 21.47 -1.75
CA LYS A 136 3.84 21.22 -1.83
C LYS A 136 4.01 20.42 -3.11
N GLN A 137 4.64 21.05 -4.11
CA GLN A 137 4.91 20.42 -5.40
C GLN A 137 5.58 19.08 -5.10
N SER A 138 5.00 17.98 -5.58
CA SER A 138 5.57 16.64 -5.39
C SER A 138 7.05 16.70 -5.79
N PHE A 139 7.93 16.22 -4.91
CA PHE A 139 9.38 16.26 -5.14
C PHE A 139 9.70 15.56 -6.46
N ARG A 140 10.22 16.31 -7.44
CA ARG A 140 10.69 15.75 -8.69
C ARG A 140 12.14 15.28 -8.48
N PRO A 141 12.46 14.00 -8.75
CA PRO A 141 13.84 13.53 -8.63
C PRO A 141 14.72 14.32 -9.59
N PHE A 142 15.93 14.66 -9.14
CA PHE A 142 16.94 15.36 -9.93
C PHE A 142 18.29 14.67 -9.75
N ILE A 143 19.19 14.88 -10.71
CA ILE A 143 20.53 14.28 -10.70
C ILE A 143 21.55 15.38 -10.43
N ILE A 144 22.41 15.20 -9.42
CA ILE A 144 23.56 16.07 -9.16
C ILE A 144 24.80 15.46 -9.81
N THR A 145 25.45 16.23 -10.67
CA THR A 145 26.64 15.82 -11.43
C THR A 145 27.86 16.59 -10.96
N LYS A 146 29.07 16.05 -11.17
CA LYS A 146 30.32 16.72 -10.74
C LYS A 146 30.72 17.86 -11.66
N ASN A 147 30.52 17.69 -12.97
CA ASN A 147 30.99 18.62 -14.01
C ASN A 147 29.87 18.94 -15.02
N ASP A 148 29.94 20.09 -15.70
CA ASP A 148 28.95 20.51 -16.72
C ASP A 148 28.83 19.55 -17.92
N LEU A 149 29.95 18.94 -18.32
CA LEU A 149 29.95 17.95 -19.40
C LEU A 149 29.09 16.74 -19.03
N GLN A 150 29.16 16.32 -17.77
CA GLN A 150 28.30 15.24 -17.25
C GLN A 150 26.84 15.67 -17.22
N LYS A 151 26.54 16.90 -16.78
CA LYS A 151 25.18 17.47 -16.80
C LYS A 151 24.54 17.40 -18.19
N GLN A 152 25.31 17.74 -19.23
CA GLN A 152 24.85 17.67 -20.62
C GLN A 152 24.56 16.23 -21.08
N VAL A 153 25.44 15.27 -20.75
CA VAL A 153 25.29 13.87 -21.16
C VAL A 153 24.17 13.16 -20.40
N PHE A 154 24.09 13.34 -19.08
CA PHE A 154 23.09 12.68 -18.23
C PHE A 154 21.65 13.16 -18.50
N GLY A 155 21.48 14.36 -19.05
CA GLY A 155 20.18 14.88 -19.50
C GLY A 155 19.68 14.30 -20.83
N MET A 156 20.56 13.75 -21.68
CA MET A 156 20.18 13.26 -23.02
C MET A 156 19.38 11.94 -23.00
N GLY A 157 19.47 11.16 -21.92
CA GLY A 157 18.74 9.90 -21.77
C GLY A 157 17.35 10.02 -21.14
N TYR A 158 17.09 11.10 -20.41
CA TYR A 158 15.82 11.35 -19.72
C TYR A 158 15.50 12.87 -19.73
N PRO A 159 14.93 13.41 -20.82
CA PRO A 159 14.69 14.85 -21.00
C PRO A 159 13.73 15.48 -19.97
N GLY A 160 13.04 14.68 -19.15
CA GLY A 160 12.11 15.13 -18.13
C GLY A 160 12.68 15.24 -16.71
N VAL A 161 13.95 14.87 -16.50
CA VAL A 161 14.60 14.87 -15.18
C VAL A 161 15.55 16.08 -15.07
N PRO A 162 15.34 17.00 -14.12
CA PRO A 162 16.27 18.10 -13.88
C PRO A 162 17.68 17.58 -13.52
N THR A 163 18.71 18.11 -14.18
CA THR A 163 20.11 17.82 -13.88
C THR A 163 20.80 19.09 -13.40
N TYR A 164 21.50 19.02 -12.27
CA TYR A 164 22.29 20.12 -11.69
C TYR A 164 23.76 19.71 -11.58
N THR A 165 24.67 20.68 -11.57
CA THR A 165 26.02 20.44 -11.05
C THR A 165 26.05 20.58 -9.54
N LEU A 166 27.11 20.08 -8.92
CA LEU A 166 27.34 20.20 -7.48
C LEU A 166 27.29 21.68 -7.06
N ASP A 167 27.99 22.54 -7.79
CA ASP A 167 28.07 23.99 -7.50
C ASP A 167 26.71 24.68 -7.68
N GLU A 168 26.00 24.40 -8.78
CA GLU A 168 24.65 24.94 -9.01
C GLU A 168 23.65 24.53 -7.92
N PHE A 169 23.79 23.30 -7.41
CA PHE A 169 22.97 22.80 -6.33
C PHE A 169 23.28 23.53 -5.01
N TYR A 170 24.55 23.78 -4.70
CA TYR A 170 24.94 24.57 -3.54
C TYR A 170 24.40 26.00 -3.62
N GLU A 171 24.53 26.66 -4.77
CA GLU A 171 24.00 28.01 -4.95
C GLU A 171 22.48 28.08 -4.79
N GLN A 172 21.73 27.13 -5.36
CA GLN A 172 20.27 27.09 -5.23
C GLN A 172 19.81 26.77 -3.81
N THR A 173 20.44 25.81 -3.14
CA THR A 173 20.08 25.46 -1.76
C THR A 173 20.39 26.62 -0.83
N TYR A 174 21.57 27.23 -0.93
CA TYR A 174 21.97 28.33 -0.06
C TYR A 174 21.16 29.61 -0.31
N LYS A 175 20.80 29.90 -1.56
CA LYS A 175 19.97 31.06 -1.89
C LYS A 175 18.51 30.90 -1.45
N ASN A 176 18.00 29.67 -1.44
CA ASN A 176 16.63 29.37 -1.02
C ASN A 176 16.51 29.11 0.50
N LEU A 177 17.63 28.83 1.18
CA LEU A 177 17.70 28.83 2.63
C LEU A 177 17.86 30.29 3.12
N GLN A 178 16.73 30.97 3.35
CA GLN A 178 16.74 32.09 4.29
C GLN A 178 17.27 31.59 5.65
N PRO A 179 18.09 32.39 6.37
CA PRO A 179 18.72 32.00 7.62
C PRO A 179 17.73 32.05 8.80
N GLU A 180 16.53 31.48 8.63
CA GLU A 180 15.57 31.32 9.70
C GLU A 180 15.69 29.87 10.17
N GLN A 181 16.31 29.67 11.35
CA GLN A 181 16.31 28.43 12.13
C GLN A 181 17.25 27.30 11.67
N GLN A 182 18.56 27.56 11.68
CA GLN A 182 19.55 26.49 11.94
C GLN A 182 20.58 26.99 12.95
N SER A 183 20.14 27.16 14.21
CA SER A 183 21.04 27.42 15.34
C SER A 183 21.16 26.19 16.26
N GLY A 184 21.05 24.99 15.69
CA GLY A 184 21.24 23.73 16.41
C GLY A 184 21.99 22.71 15.55
N PRO A 185 22.69 21.74 16.17
CA PRO A 185 23.34 20.65 15.47
C PRO A 185 22.32 19.93 14.57
N SER A 186 22.72 19.55 13.36
CA SER A 186 21.80 18.89 12.44
C SER A 186 21.40 17.52 12.99
N MET A 187 20.19 17.04 12.65
CA MET A 187 19.80 15.66 12.99
C MET A 187 20.80 14.61 12.48
N GLN A 188 21.52 14.90 11.39
CA GLN A 188 22.61 14.06 10.90
C GLN A 188 23.81 14.04 11.86
N ASP A 189 24.20 15.19 12.41
CA ASP A 189 25.34 15.30 13.33
C ASP A 189 25.03 14.62 14.66
N MET A 190 23.81 14.80 15.20
CA MET A 190 23.34 14.11 16.41
C MET A 190 23.24 12.59 16.23
N ALA A 191 23.00 12.09 15.02
CA ALA A 191 22.96 10.66 14.74
C ALA A 191 24.36 10.04 14.63
N ASN A 192 25.36 10.81 14.23
CA ASN A 192 26.74 10.36 14.10
C ASN A 192 27.50 10.39 15.43
N ASP A 193 27.09 11.24 16.37
CA ASP A 193 27.71 11.36 17.69
C ASP A 193 26.64 11.29 18.81
N PRO A 194 26.47 10.11 19.46
CA PRO A 194 25.48 9.92 20.50
C PRO A 194 25.75 10.73 21.78
N GLU A 195 26.98 11.18 22.01
CA GLU A 195 27.34 12.01 23.16
C GLU A 195 26.83 13.46 22.98
N LEU A 196 26.92 13.97 21.74
CA LEU A 196 26.35 15.27 21.35
C LEU A 196 24.82 15.29 21.41
N ALA A 197 24.16 14.17 21.09
CA ALA A 197 22.71 14.05 21.24
C ALA A 197 22.27 14.07 22.71
N ALA A 198 22.94 13.29 23.56
CA ALA A 198 22.60 13.21 24.98
C ALA A 198 22.79 14.54 25.71
N THR A 199 23.86 15.27 25.39
CA THR A 199 24.14 16.59 25.98
C THR A 199 23.15 17.67 25.51
N ALA A 200 22.72 17.62 24.25
CA ALA A 200 21.70 18.53 23.73
C ALA A 200 20.32 18.29 24.39
N ASP A 201 19.93 17.03 24.59
CA ASP A 201 18.69 16.66 25.27
C ASP A 201 18.70 17.08 26.75
N GLU A 202 19.82 16.88 27.45
CA GLU A 202 19.99 17.30 28.85
C GLU A 202 19.94 18.83 28.99
N GLN A 203 20.61 19.57 28.10
CA GLN A 203 20.55 21.04 28.09
C GLN A 203 19.16 21.58 27.80
N ALA A 204 18.44 20.98 26.86
CA ALA A 204 17.07 21.36 26.54
C ALA A 204 16.10 21.06 27.70
N ALA A 205 16.30 19.96 28.42
CA ALA A 205 15.53 19.61 29.61
C ALA A 205 15.78 20.60 30.76
N ILE A 206 17.04 20.94 31.03
CA ILE A 206 17.42 21.92 32.06
C ILE A 206 16.85 23.31 31.73
N GLU A 207 16.95 23.73 30.47
CA GLU A 207 16.42 25.04 30.06
C GLU A 207 14.90 25.10 30.19
N LYS A 208 14.22 23.99 29.88
CA LYS A 208 12.77 23.86 30.06
C LYS A 208 12.38 23.90 31.54
N GLU A 209 13.03 23.12 32.40
CA GLU A 209 12.78 23.16 33.86
C GLU A 209 13.01 24.57 34.42
N ARG A 210 14.07 25.25 33.98
CA ARG A 210 14.36 26.63 34.41
C ARG A 210 13.27 27.63 33.98
N LYS A 211 12.73 27.49 32.77
CA LYS A 211 11.67 28.38 32.28
C LYS A 211 10.33 28.10 32.98
N GLU A 212 10.06 26.84 33.30
CA GLU A 212 8.90 26.43 34.11
C GLU A 212 9.02 26.95 35.56
N GLU A 213 10.19 26.88 36.20
CA GLU A 213 10.42 27.42 37.56
C GLU A 213 10.36 28.96 37.63
N MET A 214 10.73 29.64 36.55
CA MET A 214 10.71 31.10 36.48
C MET A 214 9.32 31.68 36.15
N ASP A 215 8.29 30.83 36.03
CA ASP A 215 6.93 31.23 35.63
C ASP A 215 6.93 32.16 34.41
N ASP A 216 7.72 31.80 33.38
CA ASP A 216 7.87 32.65 32.20
C ASP A 216 6.49 32.89 31.54
N PRO A 217 6.09 34.16 31.31
CA PRO A 217 4.74 34.47 30.88
C PRO A 217 4.39 33.88 29.51
N GLU A 218 5.38 33.63 28.64
CA GLU A 218 5.14 33.02 27.33
C GLU A 218 4.85 31.53 27.43
N GLU A 219 5.58 30.80 28.28
CA GLU A 219 5.34 29.36 28.51
C GLU A 219 4.00 29.12 29.21
N LEU A 220 3.66 29.94 30.20
CA LEU A 220 2.34 29.90 30.85
C LEU A 220 1.21 30.21 29.87
N ALA A 221 1.38 31.18 28.99
CA ALA A 221 0.39 31.48 27.94
C ALA A 221 0.26 30.32 26.96
N LYS A 222 1.36 29.68 26.57
CA LYS A 222 1.37 28.51 25.69
C LYS A 222 0.70 27.30 26.32
N ALA A 223 0.96 27.03 27.60
CA ALA A 223 0.30 25.97 28.36
C ALA A 223 -1.21 26.21 28.48
N ARG A 224 -1.62 27.43 28.84
CA ARG A 224 -3.05 27.81 28.90
C ARG A 224 -3.74 27.72 27.54
N ASN A 225 -3.08 28.16 26.47
CA ASN A 225 -3.61 28.04 25.11
C ASN A 225 -3.75 26.58 24.69
N TRP A 226 -2.82 25.72 25.14
CA TRP A 226 -2.88 24.29 24.87
C TRP A 226 -4.04 23.63 25.61
N ASP A 227 -4.26 23.97 26.87
CA ASP A 227 -5.40 23.48 27.67
C ASP A 227 -6.74 23.97 27.10
N ALA A 228 -6.85 25.26 26.77
CA ALA A 228 -8.04 25.81 26.12
C ALA A 228 -8.33 25.12 24.78
N TRP A 229 -7.29 24.85 23.98
CA TRP A 229 -7.45 24.09 22.75
C TRP A 229 -7.90 22.64 23.02
N LYS A 230 -7.38 21.98 24.06
CA LYS A 230 -7.80 20.62 24.46
C LYS A 230 -9.24 20.56 24.95
N ASP A 231 -9.71 21.60 25.65
CA ASP A 231 -11.09 21.71 26.13
C ASP A 231 -12.07 21.93 24.97
N ASP A 232 -11.69 22.77 24.00
CA ASP A 232 -12.47 23.03 22.78
C ASP A 232 -12.37 21.89 21.76
N HIS A 233 -11.34 21.04 21.82
CA HIS A 233 -11.10 19.96 20.86
C HIS A 233 -11.08 18.59 21.52
N ARG A 234 -12.22 17.88 21.46
CA ARG A 234 -12.33 16.52 21.99
C ARG A 234 -11.35 15.61 21.29
N ARG A 235 -10.77 14.68 22.06
CA ARG A 235 -9.93 13.61 21.49
C ARG A 235 -10.72 12.84 20.41
N GLY A 236 -10.31 13.02 19.16
CA GLY A 236 -10.97 12.43 17.98
C GLY A 236 -11.66 13.43 17.03
N GLU A 237 -11.74 14.71 17.38
CA GLU A 237 -12.49 15.73 16.63
C GLU A 237 -11.90 16.07 15.24
N GLY A 238 -10.62 15.75 15.00
CA GLY A 238 -9.96 16.01 13.71
C GLY A 238 -10.07 14.88 12.67
N ASN A 239 -10.49 13.66 13.05
CA ASN A 239 -10.55 12.51 12.15
C ASN A 239 -11.96 11.93 12.11
N THR A 240 -12.88 12.65 11.46
CA THR A 240 -14.27 12.23 11.26
C THR A 240 -14.50 11.52 9.92
N THR A 241 -13.58 11.66 8.95
CA THR A 241 -13.63 11.01 7.63
C THR A 241 -13.15 9.55 7.61
N ASN A 242 -12.66 9.05 8.74
CA ASN A 242 -12.29 7.65 8.96
C ASN A 242 -12.97 7.12 10.24
N MET A 243 -14.24 7.51 10.40
CA MET A 243 -15.24 6.83 11.21
C MET A 243 -16.04 5.92 10.26
N GLY A 244 -15.36 4.93 9.67
CA GLY A 244 -15.90 4.04 8.65
C GLY A 244 -14.83 3.28 7.92
#